data_AF-A0A2N6C3B5-F1
#
_entry.id   AF-A0A2N6C3B5-F1
#
_cell.length_a   1.000
_cell.length_b   1.000
_cell.length_c   1.000
_cell.angle_alpha   90.00
_cell.angle_beta   90.00
_cell.angle_gamma   90.00
#
_symmetry.space_group_name_H-M   'P 1'
#
loop_
_entity.id
_entity.type
_entity.pdbx_description
1 polymer ?
#
loop_
_entity_poly.entity_id
_entity_poly.type
_entity_poly.pdbx_seq_one_letter_code
_entity_poly.pdbx_strand_id
1 'polypeptide(L)'
;MSFFTWKDEYSVGIREIDDQHKKLVAMINELHQALANGKGRDVLGNILQQLIDYTGYHFSSEERLMEKYDYPDYVDHKQIHARLTDKVLELQKEFESSDVKRSIEVARFLQDWLNKHILQTDKAFGPFLTKKGVS
;
A
#
# COMPACT_ATOMS: atom_id res chain seq x y z
N MET A 1 8.42 16.92 -9.62
CA MET A 1 8.79 15.50 -9.49
C MET A 1 7.75 14.85 -8.60
N SER A 2 7.37 13.59 -8.86
CA SER A 2 6.49 12.81 -7.99
C SER A 2 7.13 12.58 -6.63
N PHE A 3 6.33 12.58 -5.57
CA PHE A 3 6.77 12.33 -4.20
C PHE A 3 7.23 10.88 -4.02
N PHE A 4 6.52 9.95 -4.66
CA PHE A 4 6.85 8.54 -4.72
C PHE A 4 6.81 8.07 -6.18
N THR A 5 7.93 7.60 -6.71
CA THR A 5 8.02 7.13 -8.11
C THR A 5 8.12 5.61 -8.12
N TRP A 6 7.29 4.95 -8.93
CA TRP A 6 7.45 3.52 -9.21
C TRP A 6 8.83 3.25 -9.83
N LYS A 7 9.42 2.12 -9.47
CA LYS A 7 10.70 1.65 -9.97
C LYS A 7 10.60 0.16 -10.24
N ASP A 8 11.35 -0.33 -11.21
CA ASP A 8 11.34 -1.75 -11.58
C ASP A 8 11.76 -2.69 -10.43
N GLU A 9 12.51 -2.18 -9.44
CA GLU A 9 12.85 -2.93 -8.22
C GLU A 9 11.62 -3.37 -7.41
N TYR A 10 10.51 -2.64 -7.52
CA TYR A 10 9.24 -2.96 -6.84
C TYR A 10 8.45 -4.07 -7.51
N SER A 11 8.76 -4.43 -8.77
CA SER A 11 8.04 -5.50 -9.45
C SER A 11 8.25 -6.84 -8.73
N VAL A 12 7.16 -7.56 -8.50
CA VAL A 12 7.17 -8.93 -7.98
C VAL A 12 7.07 -9.96 -9.11
N GLY A 13 7.00 -9.52 -10.36
CA GLY A 13 6.91 -10.38 -11.55
C GLY A 13 5.50 -10.94 -11.79
N ILE A 14 4.49 -10.37 -11.14
CA ILE A 14 3.08 -10.73 -11.32
C ILE A 14 2.34 -9.45 -11.69
N ARG A 15 1.88 -9.36 -12.94
CA ARG A 15 1.27 -8.16 -13.52
C ARG A 15 0.09 -7.65 -12.70
N GLU A 16 -0.77 -8.55 -12.23
CA GLU A 16 -1.91 -8.18 -11.37
C GLU A 16 -1.43 -7.38 -10.15
N ILE A 17 -0.39 -7.86 -9.47
CA ILE A 17 0.14 -7.25 -8.25
C ILE A 17 0.94 -5.98 -8.56
N ASP A 18 1.78 -6.00 -9.59
CA ASP A 18 2.55 -4.82 -10.01
C ASP A 18 1.62 -3.65 -10.39
N ASP A 19 0.51 -3.93 -11.07
CA ASP A 19 -0.48 -2.91 -11.42
C ASP A 19 -1.22 -2.38 -10.18
N GLN A 20 -1.43 -3.23 -9.17
CA GLN A 20 -1.95 -2.80 -7.88
C GLN A 20 -0.96 -1.92 -7.10
N HIS A 21 0.32 -2.29 -7.03
CA HIS A 21 1.34 -1.45 -6.38
C HIS A 21 1.49 -0.10 -7.08
N LYS A 22 1.50 -0.05 -8.42
CA LYS A 22 1.53 1.22 -9.18
C LYS A 22 0.33 2.10 -8.85
N LYS A 23 -0.86 1.51 -8.69
CA LYS A 23 -2.06 2.26 -8.29
C LYS A 23 -1.93 2.82 -6.87
N LEU A 24 -1.41 2.04 -5.92
CA LEU A 24 -1.11 2.54 -4.57
C LEU A 24 -0.11 3.71 -4.59
N VAL A 25 0.98 3.58 -5.36
CA VAL A 25 1.95 4.67 -5.56
C VAL A 25 1.27 5.94 -6.12
N ALA A 26 0.37 5.79 -7.09
CA ALA A 26 -0.37 6.92 -7.65
C ALA A 26 -1.27 7.60 -6.60
N MET A 27 -1.98 6.82 -5.79
CA MET A 27 -2.85 7.34 -4.73
C MET A 27 -2.08 8.04 -3.60
N ILE A 28 -0.89 7.54 -3.24
CA ILE A 28 0.01 8.20 -2.28
C ILE A 28 0.47 9.57 -2.83
N ASN A 29 0.79 9.64 -4.14
CA ASN A 29 1.14 10.92 -4.76
C ASN A 29 -0.04 11.89 -4.80
N GLU A 30 -1.26 11.40 -5.06
CA GLU A 30 -2.47 12.21 -5.04
C GLU A 30 -2.72 12.80 -3.65
N LEU A 31 -2.60 11.99 -2.59
CA LEU A 31 -2.68 12.46 -1.21
C LEU A 31 -1.63 13.53 -0.93
N HIS A 32 -0.37 13.28 -1.26
CA HIS A 32 0.71 14.24 -1.06
C HIS A 32 0.45 15.57 -1.81
N GLN A 33 -0.05 15.51 -3.05
CA GLN A 33 -0.37 16.70 -3.83
C GLN A 33 -1.56 17.46 -3.25
N ALA A 34 -2.61 16.76 -2.79
CA ALA A 34 -3.75 17.40 -2.13
C ALA A 34 -3.31 18.13 -0.85
N LEU A 35 -2.40 17.54 -0.07
CA LEU A 35 -1.80 18.17 1.10
C LEU A 35 -0.96 19.39 0.76
N ALA A 36 -0.08 19.29 -0.23
CA ALA A 36 0.77 20.39 -0.68
C ALA A 36 -0.05 21.59 -1.21
N ASN A 37 -1.21 21.31 -1.81
CA ASN A 37 -2.13 22.33 -2.32
C ASN A 37 -3.09 22.87 -1.24
N GLY A 38 -2.97 22.46 0.02
CA GLY A 38 -3.84 22.90 1.10
C GLY A 38 -5.31 22.55 0.86
N LYS A 39 -5.60 21.40 0.24
CA LYS A 39 -6.99 20.94 0.04
C LYS A 39 -7.68 20.75 1.39
N GLY A 40 -8.99 20.97 1.40
CA GLY A 40 -9.79 20.84 2.62
C GLY A 40 -9.88 19.40 3.13
N ARG A 41 -10.29 19.27 4.40
CA ARG A 41 -10.39 18.00 5.12
C ARG A 41 -11.22 16.94 4.36
N ASP A 42 -12.35 17.33 3.77
CA ASP A 42 -13.24 16.39 3.05
C ASP A 42 -12.53 15.71 1.87
N VAL A 43 -11.77 16.49 1.09
CA VAL A 43 -11.01 15.96 -0.06
C VAL A 43 -9.96 14.98 0.41
N LEU A 44 -9.21 15.34 1.45
CA LEU A 44 -8.15 14.51 2.01
C LEU A 44 -8.70 13.23 2.65
N GLY A 45 -9.81 13.33 3.39
CA GLY A 45 -10.50 12.19 3.98
C GLY A 45 -10.99 11.20 2.92
N ASN A 46 -11.54 11.70 1.82
CA ASN A 46 -11.97 10.86 0.70
C ASN A 46 -10.80 10.13 0.01
N ILE A 47 -9.64 10.79 -0.16
CA ILE A 47 -8.45 10.15 -0.72
C ILE A 47 -7.93 9.07 0.24
N LEU A 48 -7.90 9.35 1.54
CA LEU A 48 -7.43 8.41 2.55
C LEU A 48 -8.35 7.18 2.66
N GLN A 49 -9.67 7.36 2.63
CA GLN A 49 -10.61 6.25 2.61
C GLN A 49 -10.40 5.35 1.38
N GLN A 50 -10.27 5.96 0.19
CA GLN A 50 -9.98 5.18 -1.01
C GLN A 50 -8.66 4.40 -0.91
N LEU A 51 -7.63 5.00 -0.30
CA LEU A 51 -6.35 4.34 -0.09
C LEU A 51 -6.48 3.12 0.83
N ILE A 52 -7.28 3.23 1.90
CA ILE A 52 -7.57 2.14 2.84
C ILE A 52 -8.28 1.00 2.11
N ASP A 53 -9.36 1.32 1.40
CA ASP A 53 -10.15 0.33 0.68
C ASP A 53 -9.29 -0.40 -0.37
N TYR A 54 -8.47 0.35 -1.11
CA TYR A 54 -7.61 -0.22 -2.14
C TYR A 54 -6.47 -1.06 -1.55
N THR A 55 -5.94 -0.67 -0.39
CA THR A 55 -4.94 -1.47 0.34
C THR A 55 -5.53 -2.80 0.80
N GLY A 56 -6.75 -2.80 1.34
CA GLY A 56 -7.44 -4.03 1.73
C GLY A 56 -7.73 -4.95 0.53
N TYR A 57 -8.13 -4.38 -0.61
CA TYR A 57 -8.30 -5.13 -1.86
C TYR A 57 -6.98 -5.74 -2.36
N HIS A 58 -5.90 -4.97 -2.31
CA HIS A 58 -4.57 -5.42 -2.70
C HIS A 58 -4.09 -6.59 -1.85
N PHE A 59 -4.15 -6.45 -0.52
CA PHE A 59 -3.80 -7.53 0.42
C PHE A 59 -4.64 -8.78 0.22
N SER A 60 -5.94 -8.63 0.01
CA SER A 60 -6.82 -9.77 -0.29
C SER A 60 -6.41 -10.48 -1.58
N SER A 61 -5.89 -9.76 -2.58
CA SER A 61 -5.42 -10.33 -3.84
C SER A 61 -4.13 -11.13 -3.67
N GLU A 62 -3.17 -10.59 -2.93
CA GLU A 62 -1.94 -11.31 -2.60
C GLU A 62 -2.20 -12.53 -1.72
N GLU A 63 -3.00 -12.38 -0.67
CA GLU A 63 -3.38 -13.47 0.22
C GLU A 63 -4.08 -14.61 -0.52
N ARG A 64 -4.99 -14.28 -1.43
CA ARG A 64 -5.65 -15.26 -2.31
C ARG A 64 -4.65 -16.03 -3.16
N LEU A 65 -3.63 -15.36 -3.71
CA LEU A 65 -2.58 -16.02 -4.50
C LEU A 65 -1.68 -16.88 -3.61
N MET A 66 -1.23 -16.35 -2.48
CA MET A 66 -0.40 -17.07 -1.52
C MET A 66 -1.09 -18.34 -1.01
N GLU A 67 -2.37 -18.26 -0.62
CA GLU A 67 -3.15 -19.39 -0.15
C GLU A 67 -3.38 -20.42 -1.27
N LYS A 68 -3.76 -19.98 -2.48
CA LYS A 68 -4.02 -20.87 -3.62
C LYS A 68 -2.81 -21.71 -4.03
N TYR A 69 -1.60 -21.19 -3.86
CA TYR A 69 -0.36 -21.84 -4.30
C TYR A 69 0.48 -22.40 -3.14
N ASP A 70 -0.10 -22.46 -1.93
CA ASP A 70 0.54 -22.95 -0.70
C ASP A 70 1.88 -22.25 -0.39
N TYR A 71 1.88 -20.92 -0.43
CA TYR A 71 3.06 -20.13 -0.08
C TYR A 71 3.45 -20.37 1.38
N PRO A 72 4.68 -20.85 1.68
CA PRO A 72 5.04 -21.29 3.03
C PRO A 72 4.91 -20.23 4.12
N ASP A 73 5.20 -18.96 3.80
CA ASP A 73 5.19 -17.87 4.78
C ASP A 73 3.87 -17.09 4.78
N TYR A 74 2.79 -17.66 4.21
CA TYR A 74 1.48 -17.00 4.10
C TYR A 74 0.97 -16.45 5.44
N VAL A 75 1.07 -17.26 6.50
CA VAL A 75 0.56 -16.89 7.83
C VAL A 75 1.27 -15.66 8.39
N ASP A 76 2.59 -15.62 8.25
CA ASP A 76 3.40 -14.49 8.73
C ASP A 76 3.17 -13.24 7.87
N HIS A 77 3.05 -13.41 6.56
CA HIS A 77 2.72 -12.33 5.63
C HIS A 77 1.36 -11.70 5.97
N LYS A 78 0.32 -12.52 6.17
CA LYS A 78 -1.01 -12.04 6.56
C LYS A 78 -1.01 -11.29 7.89
N GLN A 79 -0.19 -11.69 8.85
CA GLN A 79 -0.03 -10.94 10.11
C GLN A 79 0.60 -9.57 9.88
N ILE A 80 1.53 -9.46 8.93
CA ILE A 80 2.08 -8.16 8.51
C ILE A 80 0.93 -7.32 7.95
N HIS A 81 0.16 -7.80 6.97
CA HIS A 81 -1.01 -7.07 6.43
C HIS A 81 -1.98 -6.57 7.50
N ALA A 82 -2.33 -7.41 8.48
CA ALA A 82 -3.21 -7.03 9.56
C ALA A 82 -2.67 -5.83 10.37
N ARG A 83 -1.40 -5.90 10.80
CA ARG A 83 -0.75 -4.80 11.54
C ARG A 83 -0.68 -3.51 10.74
N LEU A 84 -0.47 -3.64 9.43
CA LEU A 84 -0.40 -2.49 8.54
C LEU A 84 -1.78 -1.85 8.36
N THR A 85 -2.81 -2.66 8.17
CA THR A 85 -4.21 -2.20 8.10
C THR A 85 -4.61 -1.45 9.36
N ASP A 86 -4.30 -2.01 10.54
CA ASP A 86 -4.56 -1.36 11.83
C ASP A 86 -3.88 0.01 11.90
N LYS A 87 -2.64 0.12 11.41
CA LYS A 87 -1.90 1.38 11.43
C LYS A 87 -2.50 2.43 10.50
N VAL A 88 -2.98 2.05 9.32
CA VAL A 88 -3.64 3.00 8.41
C VAL A 88 -4.98 3.47 8.98
N LEU A 89 -5.75 2.58 9.62
CA LEU A 89 -7.00 2.95 10.30
C LEU A 89 -6.77 3.89 11.49
N GLU A 90 -5.67 3.72 12.23
CA GLU A 90 -5.26 4.67 13.27
C GLU A 90 -4.99 6.06 12.67
N LEU A 91 -4.22 6.13 11.57
CA LEU A 91 -3.91 7.38 10.88
C LEU A 91 -5.16 8.08 10.33
N GLN A 92 -6.17 7.33 9.89
CA GLN A 92 -7.46 7.89 9.49
C GLN A 92 -8.16 8.61 10.64
N LYS A 93 -8.24 7.96 11.81
CA LYS A 93 -8.86 8.54 13.00
C LYS A 93 -8.09 9.78 13.48
N GLU A 94 -6.76 9.74 13.41
CA GLU A 94 -5.92 10.89 13.71
C GLU A 94 -6.18 12.04 12.72
N PHE A 95 -6.32 11.74 11.43
CA PHE A 95 -6.60 12.75 10.41
C PHE A 95 -7.95 13.44 10.62
N GLU A 96 -8.99 12.68 10.98
CA GLU A 96 -10.32 13.21 11.29
C GLU A 96 -10.31 14.15 12.51
N SER A 97 -9.41 13.89 13.47
CA SER A 97 -9.34 14.62 14.75
C SER A 97 -8.31 15.75 14.82
N SER A 98 -7.38 15.87 13.86
CA SER A 98 -6.21 16.74 13.98
C SER A 98 -6.04 17.83 12.90
N ASP A 99 -5.06 18.72 13.14
CA ASP A 99 -4.68 19.87 12.34
C ASP A 99 -3.74 19.49 11.16
N VAL A 100 -3.78 20.26 10.07
CA VAL A 100 -3.21 19.95 8.74
C VAL A 100 -1.71 19.59 8.76
N LYS A 101 -0.96 20.03 9.77
CA LYS A 101 0.48 19.73 9.91
C LYS A 101 0.78 18.23 10.09
N ARG A 102 -0.08 17.47 10.78
CA ARG A 102 0.12 16.01 10.94
C ARG A 102 -0.11 15.25 9.63
N SER A 103 -0.83 15.84 8.70
CA SER A 103 -1.26 15.16 7.48
C SER A 103 -0.12 14.90 6.49
N ILE A 104 0.95 15.72 6.48
CA ILE A 104 2.16 15.45 5.67
C ILE A 104 2.92 14.23 6.19
N GLU A 105 2.92 14.01 7.51
CA GLU A 105 3.56 12.84 8.12
C GLU A 105 2.85 11.54 7.69
N VAL A 106 1.52 11.59 7.50
CA VAL A 106 0.73 10.47 6.97
C VAL A 106 1.21 10.06 5.58
N ALA A 107 1.38 11.02 4.65
CA ALA A 107 1.85 10.70 3.30
C ALA A 107 3.26 10.09 3.29
N ARG A 108 4.18 10.60 4.14
CA ARG A 108 5.53 10.04 4.31
C ARG A 108 5.51 8.65 4.91
N PHE A 109 4.70 8.44 5.94
CA PHE A 109 4.52 7.13 6.53
C PHE A 109 4.07 6.12 5.48
N LEU A 110 3.02 6.44 4.70
CA LEU A 110 2.48 5.55 3.67
C LEU A 110 3.49 5.24 2.56
N GLN A 111 4.29 6.23 2.14
CA GLN A 111 5.38 6.01 1.19
C GLN A 111 6.42 5.04 1.75
N ASP A 112 6.97 5.32 2.93
CA ASP A 112 8.02 4.50 3.54
C ASP A 112 7.52 3.08 3.82
N TRP A 113 6.28 2.99 4.25
CA TRP A 113 5.58 1.76 4.52
C TRP A 113 5.45 0.89 3.26
N LEU A 114 4.88 1.42 2.18
CA LEU A 114 4.67 0.66 0.94
C LEU A 114 6.01 0.24 0.34
N ASN A 115 6.98 1.15 0.33
CA ASN A 115 8.33 0.86 -0.14
C ASN A 115 9.00 -0.30 0.63
N LYS A 116 8.94 -0.27 1.97
CA LYS A 116 9.52 -1.32 2.81
C LYS A 116 8.77 -2.64 2.65
N HIS A 117 7.44 -2.60 2.64
CA HIS A 117 6.61 -3.80 2.52
C HIS A 117 6.87 -4.53 1.21
N ILE A 118 6.84 -3.81 0.08
CA ILE A 118 7.15 -4.41 -1.23
C ILE A 118 8.54 -5.03 -1.20
N LEU A 119 9.58 -4.25 -0.86
CA LEU A 119 10.97 -4.70 -0.99
C LEU A 119 11.36 -5.80 0.00
N GLN A 120 10.78 -5.82 1.20
CA GLN A 120 11.16 -6.75 2.27
C GLN A 120 10.20 -7.93 2.43
N THR A 121 8.97 -7.83 1.93
CA THR A 121 7.92 -8.85 2.10
C THR A 121 7.46 -9.37 0.74
N ASP A 122 6.90 -8.52 -0.12
CA ASP A 122 6.21 -8.97 -1.34
C ASP A 122 7.18 -9.58 -2.36
N LYS A 123 8.41 -9.05 -2.42
CA LYS A 123 9.48 -9.59 -3.26
C LYS A 123 9.79 -11.06 -2.98
N ALA A 124 9.49 -11.57 -1.79
CA ALA A 124 9.75 -12.97 -1.44
C ALA A 124 8.77 -13.94 -2.14
N PHE A 125 7.49 -13.60 -2.24
CA PHE A 125 6.50 -14.49 -2.87
C PHE A 125 6.60 -14.47 -4.41
N GLY A 126 7.09 -13.39 -5.01
CA GLY A 126 7.15 -13.21 -6.46
C GLY A 126 7.83 -14.39 -7.20
N PRO A 127 9.09 -14.73 -6.87
CA PRO A 127 9.78 -15.89 -7.42
C PRO A 127 9.09 -17.24 -7.14
N PHE A 128 8.38 -17.36 -6.01
CA PHE A 128 7.66 -18.58 -5.67
C PHE A 128 6.44 -18.77 -6.58
N LEU A 129 5.60 -17.74 -6.72
CA LEU A 129 4.39 -17.79 -7.53
C LEU A 129 4.69 -17.87 -9.03
N THR A 130 5.73 -17.16 -9.51
CA THR A 130 6.16 -17.25 -10.92
C THR A 130 6.63 -18.66 -11.30
N LYS A 131 7.33 -19.37 -10.40
CA LYS A 131 7.67 -20.79 -10.59
C LYS A 131 6.45 -21.71 -10.66
N LYS A 132 5.31 -21.28 -10.13
CA LYS A 132 4.01 -21.98 -10.20
C LYS A 132 3.17 -21.57 -11.42
N GLY A 133 3.71 -20.72 -12.31
CA GLY A 133 3.05 -20.28 -13.54
C GLY A 133 2.14 -19.07 -13.37
N VAL A 134 2.22 -18.35 -12.25
CA VAL A 134 1.53 -17.06 -12.06
C VAL A 134 2.33 -15.96 -12.75
N SER A 135 1.66 -15.06 -13.48
CA SER A 135 2.28 -13.97 -14.23
C SER A 135 1.40 -12.73 -14.28
#